data_AF-A0A4W5LB94-F1
#
_entry.id   AF-A0A4W5LB94-F1
#
_cell.length_a   1.000
_cell.length_b   1.000
_cell.length_c   1.000
_cell.angle_alpha   90.00
_cell.angle_beta   90.00
_cell.angle_gamma   90.00
#
_symmetry.space_group_name_H-M   'P 1'
#
loop_
_entity.id
_entity.type
_entity.pdbx_description
1 polymer ?
#
loop_
_entity_poly.entity_id
_entity_poly.type
_entity_poly.pdbx_seq_one_letter_code
_entity_poly.pdbx_strand_id
1 'polypeptide(L)'
;MCFVLADIISTVEFNPSGELLATGDKGGRVVVFQREQETKSEPQRRGEYNVYSTFQSHDPEFDYLKSLEVEEKINKIRWLPQQNAAYFLLSTNGVCVCVCVCV
;
A
#
# COMPACT_ATOMS: atom_id res chain seq x y z
N MET A 1 9.42 22.28 0.20
CA MET A 1 9.85 21.36 1.28
C MET A 1 8.79 20.33 1.69
N CYS A 2 7.58 20.33 1.13
CA CYS A 2 6.50 19.41 1.55
C CYS A 2 6.60 17.96 1.01
N PHE A 3 7.36 17.69 -0.06
CA PHE A 3 7.41 16.34 -0.66
C PHE A 3 8.10 15.28 0.22
N VAL A 4 9.17 15.62 0.93
CA VAL A 4 9.98 14.63 1.69
C VAL A 4 9.25 13.97 2.87
N LEU A 5 8.17 14.56 3.38
CA LEU A 5 7.40 13.97 4.47
C LEU A 5 6.28 13.04 3.98
N ALA A 6 5.84 13.18 2.72
CA ALA A 6 4.79 12.35 2.15
C ALA A 6 5.28 10.91 1.90
N ASP A 7 6.55 10.76 1.48
CA ASP A 7 7.17 9.46 1.18
C ASP A 7 7.56 8.65 2.43
N ILE A 8 7.23 9.11 3.65
CA ILE A 8 7.50 8.35 4.87
C ILE A 8 6.56 7.16 4.94
N ILE A 9 7.11 5.95 4.87
CA ILE A 9 6.37 4.71 5.04
C ILE A 9 5.76 4.67 6.45
N SER A 10 4.44 4.53 6.52
CA SER A 10 3.67 4.51 7.76
C SER A 10 3.20 3.12 8.15
N THR A 11 3.01 2.22 7.18
CA THR A 11 2.57 0.83 7.41
C THR A 11 3.13 -0.10 6.34
N VAL A 12 3.33 -1.37 6.72
CA VAL A 12 3.83 -2.44 5.84
C VAL A 12 3.09 -3.72 6.17
N GLU A 13 2.67 -4.49 5.16
CA GLU A 13 2.00 -5.78 5.36
C GLU A 13 2.27 -6.76 4.21
N PHE A 14 2.69 -7.96 4.55
CA PHE A 14 2.76 -9.08 3.60
C PHE A 14 1.37 -9.68 3.40
N ASN A 15 1.10 -10.12 2.17
CA ASN A 15 -0.04 -10.98 1.93
C ASN A 15 0.19 -12.37 2.60
N PRO A 16 -0.86 -13.18 2.79
CA PRO A 16 -0.72 -14.46 3.48
C PRO A 16 0.29 -15.45 2.85
N SER A 17 0.51 -15.39 1.53
CA SER A 17 1.52 -16.23 0.86
C SER A 17 2.96 -15.70 0.99
N GLY A 18 3.12 -14.43 1.34
CA GLY A 18 4.40 -13.72 1.33
C GLY A 18 4.89 -13.33 -0.07
N GLU A 19 4.10 -13.57 -1.12
CA GLU A 19 4.47 -13.21 -2.50
C GLU A 19 4.33 -11.72 -2.78
N LEU A 20 3.43 -11.05 -2.07
CA LEU A 20 3.19 -9.61 -2.17
C LEU A 20 3.50 -8.91 -0.86
N LEU A 21 4.07 -7.73 -0.97
CA LEU A 21 4.35 -6.80 0.12
C LEU A 21 3.68 -5.47 -0.21
N ALA A 22 2.75 -5.02 0.63
CA ALA A 22 2.16 -3.69 0.51
C ALA A 22 2.79 -2.73 1.51
N THR A 23 3.10 -1.52 1.07
CA THR A 23 3.50 -0.41 1.92
C THR A 23 2.55 0.76 1.72
N GLY A 24 2.15 1.39 2.82
CA GLY A 24 1.42 2.66 2.81
C GLY A 24 2.31 3.77 3.34
N ASP A 25 2.13 4.99 2.84
CA ASP A 25 2.89 6.16 3.28
C ASP A 25 2.01 7.25 3.90
N LYS A 26 2.67 8.30 4.39
CA LYS A 26 2.01 9.47 4.98
C LYS A 26 1.23 10.28 3.93
N GLY A 27 1.61 10.22 2.66
CA GLY A 27 0.95 10.89 1.55
C GLY A 27 -0.23 10.12 0.94
N GLY A 28 -0.72 9.07 1.58
CA GLY A 28 -1.91 8.33 1.14
C GLY A 28 -1.71 7.39 -0.03
N ARG A 29 -0.46 7.11 -0.42
CA ARG A 29 -0.14 6.16 -1.49
C ARG A 29 0.09 4.77 -0.95
N VAL A 30 -0.36 3.78 -1.72
CA VAL A 30 -0.02 2.38 -1.52
C VAL A 30 0.93 1.96 -2.65
N VAL A 31 2.03 1.32 -2.27
CA VAL A 31 2.95 0.65 -3.19
C VAL A 31 2.91 -0.83 -2.88
N VAL A 32 2.64 -1.65 -3.89
CA VAL A 32 2.65 -3.11 -3.81
C VAL A 32 3.89 -3.60 -4.53
N PHE A 33 4.63 -4.47 -3.88
CA PHE A 33 5.78 -5.16 -4.43
C PHE A 33 5.48 -6.65 -4.58
N GLN A 34 5.96 -7.26 -5.66
CA GLN A 34 5.87 -8.68 -5.91
C GLN A 34 7.26 -9.30 -5.88
N ARG A 35 7.36 -10.44 -5.20
CA ARG A 35 8.59 -11.24 -5.16
C ARG A 35 8.94 -11.73 -6.56
N GLU A 36 10.19 -11.52 -6.98
CA GLU A 36 10.68 -12.06 -8.25
C GLU A 36 10.66 -13.60 -8.22
N GLN A 37 10.14 -14.23 -9.28
CA GLN A 37 10.12 -15.69 -9.38
C GLN A 37 11.54 -16.21 -9.64
N GLU A 38 11.92 -17.29 -8.95
CA GLU A 38 13.23 -17.92 -9.13
C GLU A 38 13.38 -18.43 -10.58
N THR A 39 14.18 -17.73 -11.40
CA THR A 39 14.60 -18.24 -12.70
C THR A 39 15.85 -19.10 -12.50
N LYS A 40 15.91 -20.26 -13.17
CA LYS A 40 17.02 -21.22 -13.05
C LYS A 40 18.40 -20.63 -13.41
N SER A 41 18.44 -19.45 -14.03
CA SER A 41 19.64 -18.77 -14.51
C SER A 41 20.35 -17.91 -13.45
N GLU A 42 19.66 -17.41 -12.42
CA GLU A 42 20.24 -16.42 -11.50
C GLU A 42 19.87 -16.71 -10.03
N PRO A 43 20.56 -17.66 -9.36
CA PRO A 43 20.28 -18.04 -7.98
C PRO A 43 20.59 -16.94 -6.93
N GLN A 44 21.18 -15.81 -7.36
CA GLN A 44 21.61 -14.72 -6.49
C GLN A 44 20.52 -13.68 -6.17
N ARG A 45 19.42 -13.59 -6.94
CA ARG A 45 18.31 -12.64 -6.71
C ARG A 45 17.26 -13.14 -5.72
N ARG A 46 17.67 -14.01 -4.80
CA ARG A 46 16.74 -14.73 -3.93
C ARG A 46 16.12 -13.77 -2.91
N GLY A 47 14.86 -13.39 -3.14
CA GLY A 47 14.09 -12.56 -2.22
C GLY A 47 14.00 -11.08 -2.60
N GLU A 48 14.33 -10.72 -3.83
CA GLU A 48 14.06 -9.37 -4.34
C GLU A 48 12.55 -9.17 -4.59
N TYR A 49 12.06 -7.99 -4.21
CA TYR A 49 10.68 -7.56 -4.39
C TYR A 49 10.66 -6.37 -5.34
N ASN A 50 10.02 -6.54 -6.49
CA ASN A 50 9.90 -5.51 -7.52
C ASN A 50 8.57 -4.78 -7.40
N VAL A 51 8.51 -3.51 -7.79
CA VAL A 51 7.25 -2.75 -7.80
C VAL A 51 6.26 -3.43 -8.74
N TYR A 52 5.14 -3.87 -8.17
CA TYR A 52 4.04 -4.49 -8.89
C TYR A 52 2.99 -3.45 -9.27
N SER A 53 2.55 -2.64 -8.29
CA SER A 53 1.51 -1.64 -8.50
C SER A 53 1.71 -0.45 -7.55
N THR A 54 1.27 0.73 -7.96
CA THR A 54 1.31 1.94 -7.13
C THR A 54 0.07 2.76 -7.39
N PHE A 55 -0.62 3.16 -6.34
CA PHE A 55 -1.86 3.93 -6.47
C PHE A 55 -2.08 4.87 -5.28
N GLN A 56 -2.82 5.95 -5.53
CA GLN A 56 -3.30 6.88 -4.50
C GLN A 56 -4.56 6.28 -3.85
N SER A 57 -4.52 6.01 -2.55
CA SER A 57 -5.64 5.42 -1.82
C SER A 57 -6.47 6.44 -1.05
N HIS A 58 -5.84 7.52 -0.58
CA HIS A 58 -6.49 8.58 0.17
C HIS A 58 -5.93 9.93 -0.28
N ASP A 59 -6.78 10.93 -0.41
CA ASP A 59 -6.41 12.31 -0.68
C ASP A 59 -6.59 13.15 0.59
N PRO A 60 -5.88 14.28 0.74
CA PRO A 60 -6.09 15.20 1.84
C PRO A 60 -7.52 15.76 1.78
N GLU A 61 -8.21 15.74 2.91
CA GLU A 61 -9.57 16.28 3.05
C GLU A 61 -9.65 17.31 4.17
N PHE A 62 -10.66 18.17 4.14
CA PHE A 62 -10.90 19.17 5.18
C PHE A 62 -12.35 19.14 5.66
N ASP A 63 -12.56 18.93 6.96
CA ASP A 63 -13.86 19.04 7.62
C ASP A 63 -14.11 20.51 7.98
N TYR A 64 -14.92 21.19 7.17
CA TYR A 64 -15.26 22.60 7.38
C TYR A 64 -16.07 22.86 8.66
N LEU A 65 -16.85 21.88 9.13
CA LEU A 65 -17.69 22.05 10.32
C LEU A 65 -16.84 21.96 11.59
N LYS A 66 -15.84 21.08 11.59
CA LYS A 66 -14.91 20.92 12.70
C LYS A 66 -13.64 21.75 12.56
N SER A 67 -13.43 22.38 11.40
CA SER A 67 -12.19 23.06 11.04
C SER A 67 -10.96 22.15 11.24
N LEU A 68 -11.08 20.90 10.79
CA LEU A 68 -10.08 19.86 11.00
C LEU A 68 -9.55 19.36 9.65
N GLU A 69 -8.23 19.30 9.52
CA GLU A 69 -7.56 18.63 8.40
C GLU A 69 -7.58 17.12 8.62
N VAL A 70 -8.01 16.39 7.60
CA VAL A 70 -7.99 14.94 7.56
C VAL A 70 -6.73 14.52 6.82
N GLU A 71 -5.78 13.96 7.58
CA GLU A 71 -4.55 13.42 6.98
C GLU A 71 -4.88 12.24 6.04
N GLU A 72 -4.26 12.26 4.88
CA GLU A 72 -4.28 11.20 3.88
C GLU A 72 -3.42 9.98 4.29
N LYS A 73 -2.67 10.11 5.38
CA LYS A 73 -1.79 9.06 5.92
C LYS A 73 -2.50 7.71 6.02
N ILE A 74 -1.89 6.70 5.42
CA ILE A 74 -2.34 5.32 5.56
C ILE A 74 -1.95 4.82 6.94
N ASN A 75 -2.94 4.47 7.76
CA ASN A 75 -2.74 4.00 9.13
C ASN A 75 -2.52 2.49 9.20
N LYS A 76 -3.27 1.72 8.41
CA LYS A 76 -3.16 0.26 8.32
C LYS A 76 -3.51 -0.23 6.93
N ILE A 77 -2.89 -1.35 6.57
CA ILE A 77 -3.25 -2.18 5.42
C ILE A 77 -3.68 -3.56 5.97
N ARG A 78 -4.67 -4.18 5.31
CA ARG A 78 -5.05 -5.58 5.52
C ARG A 78 -5.32 -6.26 4.18
N TRP A 79 -4.58 -7.31 3.85
CA TRP A 79 -4.90 -8.15 2.68
C TRP A 79 -6.20 -8.93 2.88
N LEU A 80 -7.00 -9.02 1.82
CA LEU A 80 -8.19 -9.87 1.77
C LEU A 80 -7.85 -11.21 1.11
N PRO A 81 -8.56 -12.30 1.46
CA PRO A 81 -8.39 -13.59 0.78
C PRO A 81 -8.65 -13.45 -0.72
N GLN A 82 -7.70 -13.89 -1.54
CA GLN A 82 -7.83 -13.85 -3.00
C GLN A 82 -9.03 -14.71 -3.45
N GLN A 83 -9.97 -14.11 -4.19
CA GLN A 83 -11.15 -14.79 -4.73
C GLN A 83 -11.07 -15.03 -6.23
N ASN A 84 -10.25 -14.26 -6.94
CA ASN A 84 -10.09 -14.32 -8.39
C ASN A 84 -8.64 -13.97 -8.77
N ALA A 85 -8.37 -13.68 -10.05
CA ALA A 85 -7.02 -13.33 -10.49
C ALA A 85 -6.49 -12.01 -9.91
N ALA A 86 -7.35 -11.13 -9.39
CA ALA A 86 -6.96 -9.87 -8.76
C ALA A 86 -6.75 -10.04 -7.25
N TYR A 87 -5.83 -9.23 -6.71
CA TYR A 87 -5.63 -9.14 -5.27
C TYR A 87 -6.38 -7.92 -4.71
N PHE A 88 -6.87 -8.06 -3.48
CA PHE A 88 -7.58 -6.99 -2.79
C PHE A 88 -6.94 -6.74 -1.43
N LEU A 89 -6.87 -5.47 -1.05
CA LEU A 89 -6.47 -5.05 0.29
C LEU A 89 -7.42 -3.96 0.80
N LEU A 90 -7.51 -3.85 2.11
CA LEU A 90 -8.13 -2.74 2.81
C LEU A 90 -7.03 -1.77 3.23
N SER A 91 -7.22 -0.49 2.96
CA SER A 91 -6.42 0.60 3.53
C SER A 91 -7.32 1.49 4.38
N THR A 92 -6.76 2.06 5.45
CA THR A 92 -7.53 2.92 6.36
C THR A 92 -6.78 4.21 6.64
N ASN A 93 -7.48 5.34 6.63
CA ASN A 93 -6.99 6.58 7.25
C ASN A 93 -7.77 6.85 8.56
N GLY A 94 -7.75 8.09 9.06
CA GLY A 94 -8.44 8.44 10.32
C GLY A 94 -9.97 8.43 10.25
N VAL A 95 -10.56 8.42 9.05
CA VAL A 95 -12.01 8.64 8.85
C VAL A 95 -12.68 7.63 7.91
N CYS A 96 -11.93 6.98 7.02
CA CYS A 96 -12.47 6.09 6.00
C CYS A 96 -11.61 4.83 5.80
N VAL A 97 -12.26 3.82 5.23
CA VAL A 97 -11.65 2.55 4.83
C VAL A 97 -11.91 2.38 3.33
N CYS A 98 -10.84 2.16 2.57
CA CYS A 98 -10.90 1.93 1.12
C CYS A 98 -10.67 0.44 0.83
N VAL A 99 -11.44 -0.12 -0.10
CA VAL A 99 -11.14 -1.43 -0.71
C VAL A 99 -10.33 -1.14 -1.96
N CYS A 100 -9.06 -1.55 -1.97
CA CYS A 100 -8.16 -1.33 -3.08
C CYS A 100 -7.99 -2.61 -3.88
N VAL A 101 -8.04 -2.48 -5.21
CA VAL A 101 -7.76 -3.56 -6.14
C VAL A 101 -6.32 -3.42 -6.62
N CYS A 102 -5.53 -4.47 -6.42
CA CYS A 102 -4.17 -4.56 -6.91
C CYS A 102 -4.22 -5.36 -8.22
N VAL A 103 -4.27 -4.65 -9.34
CA VAL A 103 -4.05 -5.19 -10.69
C VAL A 103 -2.67 -4.83 -11.18
#